data_AF-A0A850PW15-F1
#
_entry.id   AF-A0A850PW15-F1
#
_cell.length_a   1.000
_cell.length_b   1.000
_cell.length_c   1.000
_cell.angle_alpha   90.00
_cell.angle_beta   90.00
_cell.angle_gamma   90.00
#
_symmetry.space_group_name_H-M   'P 1'
#
loop_
_entity.id
_entity.type
_entity.pdbx_description
1 polymer ?
#
loop_
_entity_poly.entity_id
_entity_poly.type
_entity_poly.pdbx_seq_one_letter_code
_entity_poly.pdbx_strand_id
1 'polypeptide(L)' 'MRCGARTRSGTPCKRKDLCDNGRCKLHGGMSTGPRTEQGKKRSSQNGLISKKAKSMKLNNYK' A
#
# COMPACT_ATOMS: atom_id res chain seq x y z
N MET A 1 -8.51 -6.26 -18.26
CA MET A 1 -7.71 -5.96 -17.04
C MET A 1 -8.63 -5.46 -15.92
N ARG A 2 -8.33 -5.74 -14.64
CA ARG A 2 -9.09 -5.28 -13.46
C ARG A 2 -8.13 -4.79 -12.38
N CYS A 3 -8.60 -3.92 -11.49
CA CYS A 3 -7.72 -3.26 -10.51
C CYS A 3 -7.09 -4.22 -9.49
N GLY A 4 -7.80 -5.26 -9.06
CA GLY A 4 -7.25 -6.33 -8.20
C GLY A 4 -6.88 -5.93 -6.77
N ALA A 5 -6.85 -4.64 -6.41
CA ALA A 5 -6.57 -4.18 -5.06
C ALA A 5 -7.59 -4.73 -4.05
N ARG A 6 -7.15 -5.07 -2.83
CA ARG A 6 -8.03 -5.60 -1.78
C ARG A 6 -8.96 -4.51 -1.26
N THR A 7 -10.26 -4.76 -1.30
CA THR A 7 -11.27 -3.83 -0.77
C THR A 7 -11.37 -3.96 0.76
N ARG A 8 -12.11 -3.05 1.39
CA ARG A 8 -12.41 -3.12 2.84
C ARG A 8 -13.12 -4.43 3.22
N SER A 9 -13.91 -5.01 2.31
CA SER A 9 -14.58 -6.30 2.48
C SER A 9 -13.66 -7.51 2.27
N GLY A 10 -12.36 -7.30 2.02
CA GLY A 10 -11.38 -8.37 1.84
C GLY A 10 -11.33 -8.99 0.45
N THR A 11 -12.27 -8.67 -0.43
CA THR A 11 -12.33 -9.18 -1.81
C THR A 11 -11.47 -8.34 -2.78
N PRO A 12 -11.04 -8.88 -3.93
CA PRO A 12 -10.32 -8.11 -4.94
C PRO A 12 -11.24 -7.10 -5.66
N CYS A 13 -10.69 -5.93 -5.97
CA CYS A 13 -11.40 -4.87 -6.68
C CYS A 13 -11.73 -5.29 -8.12
N LYS A 14 -13.02 -5.23 -8.47
CA LYS A 14 -13.55 -5.64 -9.77
C LYS A 14 -13.60 -4.52 -10.82
N ARG A 15 -13.24 -3.28 -10.46
CA ARG A 15 -13.24 -2.11 -11.37
C ARG A 15 -12.33 -2.35 -12.58
N LYS A 16 -12.80 -1.90 -13.74
CA LYS A 16 -12.12 -2.03 -15.05
C LYS A 16 -11.47 -0.72 -15.51
N ASP A 17 -11.87 0.41 -14.94
CA ASP A 17 -11.24 1.71 -15.16
C ASP A 17 -9.90 1.74 -14.42
N LEU A 18 -8.82 1.57 -15.17
CA LEU A 18 -7.45 1.58 -14.65
C LEU A 18 -6.73 2.83 -15.11
N CYS A 19 -5.92 3.38 -14.22
CA CYS A 19 -4.91 4.37 -14.54
C CYS A 19 -3.62 3.67 -14.98
N ASP A 20 -2.63 4.42 -15.45
CA ASP A 20 -1.37 3.91 -16.00
C ASP A 20 -0.61 2.98 -15.04
N ASN A 21 -0.78 3.19 -13.73
CA ASN A 21 -0.17 2.33 -12.70
C ASN A 21 -0.93 1.02 -12.44
N GLY A 22 -1.96 0.70 -13.23
CA GLY A 22 -2.75 -0.53 -13.15
C GLY A 22 -3.79 -0.56 -12.01
N ARG A 23 -3.92 0.52 -11.22
CA ARG A 23 -4.93 0.66 -10.15
C ARG A 23 -6.05 1.58 -10.61
N CYS A 24 -7.25 1.40 -10.06
CA CYS A 24 -8.37 2.33 -10.30
C CYS A 24 -8.22 3.58 -9.43
N LYS A 25 -8.99 4.64 -9.76
CA LYS A 25 -8.96 5.92 -9.02
C LYS A 25 -9.14 5.79 -7.51
N LEU A 26 -9.94 4.80 -7.06
CA LEU A 26 -10.22 4.57 -5.64
C LEU A 26 -9.10 3.84 -4.90
N HIS A 27 -8.19 3.19 -5.61
CA HIS A 27 -7.10 2.41 -5.02
C HIS A 27 -5.72 2.97 -5.40
N GLY A 28 -5.64 4.30 -5.53
CA GLY A 28 -4.39 5.01 -5.80
C GLY A 28 -4.04 5.13 -7.28
N GLY A 29 -4.95 4.82 -8.19
CA GLY A 29 -4.74 4.93 -9.64
C GLY A 29 -4.20 6.29 -10.08
N MET A 30 -4.75 7.36 -9.50
CA MET A 30 -4.35 8.74 -9.77
C MET A 30 -3.29 9.28 -8.81
N SER A 31 -2.74 8.43 -7.93
CA SER A 31 -1.71 8.86 -7.00
C SER A 31 -0.39 9.07 -7.76
N THR A 32 0.22 10.22 -7.56
CA THR A 32 1.54 10.56 -8.11
C THR A 32 2.68 10.24 -7.14
N GLY A 33 2.34 9.73 -5.95
CA GLY A 33 3.30 9.49 -4.88
C GLY A 33 3.92 10.77 -4.30
N PRO A 34 4.77 10.65 -3.27
CA PRO A 34 5.53 11.77 -2.75
C PRO A 34 6.61 12.19 -3.76
N ARG A 35 6.63 13.48 -4.11
CA ARG A 35 7.62 14.05 -5.05
C ARG A 35 8.91 14.48 -4.36
N THR A 36 8.84 14.90 -3.10
CA THR A 36 9.99 15.37 -2.33
C THR A 36 10.72 14.23 -1.63
N GLU A 37 12.01 14.40 -1.37
CA GLU A 37 12.82 13.42 -0.64
C GLU A 37 12.28 13.18 0.78
N GLN A 38 11.92 14.26 1.49
CA GLN A 38 11.29 14.17 2.81
C GLN A 38 9.98 13.35 2.77
N GLY A 39 9.15 13.56 1.74
CA GLY A 39 7.91 12.81 1.55
C GLY A 39 8.15 11.33 1.27
N LYS A 40 9.16 11.00 0.44
CA LYS A 40 9.58 9.62 0.17
C LYS A 40 10.07 8.94 1.45
N LYS A 41 10.89 9.63 2.25
CA LYS A 41 11.39 9.14 3.55
C LYS A 41 10.26 8.85 4.54
N ARG A 42 9.27 9.74 4.64
CA ARG A 42 8.09 9.51 5.48
C ARG A 42 7.26 8.32 4.99
N SER A 43 7.04 8.21 3.68
CA SER A 43 6.25 7.12 3.09
C SER A 43 6.90 5.75 3.32
N SER A 44 8.23 5.65 3.20
CA SER A 44 8.95 4.38 3.42
C SER A 44 8.88 3.89 4.86
N GLN A 45 8.78 4.79 5.84
CA GLN A 45 8.66 4.45 7.26
C GLN A 45 7.35 3.74 7.61
N ASN A 46 6.25 3.99 6.87
CA ASN A 46 4.95 3.37 7.13
C ASN A 46 4.98 1.83 7.10
N GLY A 47 5.83 1.25 6.24
CA GLY A 47 5.99 -0.21 6.14
C GLY A 47 6.92 -0.82 7.19
N LEU A 48 7.72 0.01 7.89
CA LEU A 48 8.70 -0.45 8.88
C LEU A 48 8.10 -0.59 10.27
N ILE A 49 7.12 0.24 10.63
CA ILE A 49 6.47 0.20 11.95
C ILE A 49 5.83 -1.18 12.19
N SER A 50 5.10 -1.70 11.19
CA SER A 50 4.46 -3.02 11.29
C SER A 50 5.47 -4.16 11.32
N LYS A 51 6.57 -4.07 10.54
CA LYS A 51 7.64 -5.08 10.54
C LYS A 51 8.44 -5.08 11.84
N LYS A 52 8.76 -3.91 12.40
CA LYS A 52 9.52 -3.76 13.64
C LYS A 52 8.71 -4.27 14.85
N ALA A 53 7.42 -3.96 14.92
CA ALA A 53 6.51 -4.54 15.91
C ALA A 53 6.38 -6.07 15.76
N LYS A 54 6.29 -6.58 14.52
CA LYS A 54 6.25 -8.02 14.24
C LYS A 54 7.56 -8.74 14.59
N SER A 55 8.70 -8.13 14.28
CA SER A 55 10.05 -8.63 14.61
C SER A 55 10.27 -8.69 16.12
N MET A 56 9.92 -7.63 16.86
CA MET A 56 9.98 -7.64 18.33
C MET A 56 9.09 -8.72 18.93
N LYS A 57 7.87 -8.91 18.39
CA LYS A 57 6.95 -9.93 18.87
C LYS A 57 7.46 -11.36 18.61
N LEU A 58 8.17 -11.60 17.50
CA LEU A 58 8.78 -12.90 17.19
C LEU A 58 9.97 -13.21 18.11
N ASN A 59 10.81 -12.22 18.44
CA ASN A 59 11.98 -12.40 19.29
C ASN A 59 11.62 -12.64 20.77
N ASN A 60 10.52 -12.09 21.26
CA ASN A 60 10.05 -12.30 22.64
C ASN A 60 9.34 -13.64 22.88
N TYR A 61 9.10 -14.43 21.81
CA TYR A 61 8.48 -15.76 21.89
C TYR A 61 9.52 -16.88 21.72
N LYS A 62 10.81 -16.53 21.82
CA LYS A 62 11.97 -17.40 21.70
C LYS A 62 12.73 -17.38 23.01
#